data_AF-X0ZDH4-F1
#
_entry.id   AF-X0ZDH4-F1
#
_cell.length_a   1.000
_cell.length_b   1.000
_cell.length_c   1.000
_cell.angle_alpha   90.00
_cell.angle_beta   90.00
_cell.angle_gamma   90.00
#
_symmetry.space_group_name_H-M   'P 1'
#
loop_
_entity.id
_entity.type
_entity.pdbx_description
1 polymer ?
#
loop_
_entity_poly.entity_id
_entity_poly.type
_entity_poly.pdbx_seq_one_letter_code
_entity_poly.pdbx_strand_id
1 'polypeptide(L)'
;MSRSSETIEEIINEIVFEPASTIEIVSDKIAKKLIERHPYTAKIEVKLEGKIIVQVREGENRANQKAYDVSSIVKAQKTSNGEFDFNYFISGSAYGMTCCPCALGMSKEFAREVIKNRNDIDISEETTNKLLNILPFSSHNQRSFGTIVLQIKDLNNHKIDVLDIIDIIEESMSGKIQSVLKRPEEAELVRIA
;
A
#
# COMPACT_ATOMS: atom_id res chain seq x y z
N MET A 1 -25.50 -6.26 21.06
CA MET A 1 -25.83 -5.12 20.17
C MET A 1 -25.41 -3.82 20.85
N SER A 2 -26.19 -3.22 21.75
CA SER A 2 -25.81 -1.94 22.40
C SER A 2 -24.47 -1.98 23.14
N ARG A 3 -24.21 -3.08 23.88
CA ARG A 3 -22.96 -3.26 24.65
C ARG A 3 -21.70 -3.12 23.80
N SER A 4 -21.72 -3.56 22.55
CA SER A 4 -20.54 -3.54 21.67
C SER A 4 -20.24 -2.13 21.18
N SER A 5 -21.28 -1.36 20.81
CA SER A 5 -21.15 0.05 20.44
C SER A 5 -20.68 0.91 21.61
N GLU A 6 -21.25 0.66 22.81
CA GLU A 6 -20.84 1.36 24.03
C GLU A 6 -19.37 1.08 24.39
N THR A 7 -18.90 -0.16 24.21
CA THR A 7 -17.48 -0.48 24.37
C THR A 7 -16.59 0.30 23.40
N ILE A 8 -16.99 0.41 22.13
CA ILE A 8 -16.21 1.16 21.13
C ILE A 8 -16.16 2.64 21.52
N GLU A 9 -17.30 3.25 21.87
CA GLU A 9 -17.36 4.65 22.31
C GLU A 9 -16.53 4.91 23.57
N GLU A 10 -16.56 4.01 24.55
CA GLU A 10 -15.76 4.11 25.76
C GLU A 10 -14.26 4.16 25.43
N ILE A 11 -13.77 3.22 24.62
CA ILE A 11 -12.34 3.14 24.27
C ILE A 11 -11.93 4.32 23.38
N ILE A 12 -12.77 4.74 22.42
CA ILE A 12 -12.47 5.92 21.59
C ILE A 12 -12.38 7.18 22.45
N ASN A 13 -13.28 7.37 23.42
CA ASN A 13 -13.21 8.50 24.35
C ASN A 13 -11.95 8.43 25.22
N GLU A 14 -11.56 7.24 25.72
CA GLU A 14 -10.32 7.06 26.47
C GLU A 14 -9.09 7.51 25.67
N ILE A 15 -9.00 7.12 24.39
CA ILE A 15 -7.86 7.43 23.52
C ILE A 15 -7.74 8.93 23.21
N VAL A 16 -8.85 9.68 23.23
CA VAL A 16 -8.82 11.14 23.06
C VAL A 16 -8.05 11.81 24.21
N PHE A 17 -8.13 11.25 25.43
CA PHE A 17 -7.42 11.79 26.60
C PHE A 17 -6.05 11.14 26.80
N GLU A 18 -5.91 9.85 26.52
CA GLU A 18 -4.68 9.08 26.61
C GLU A 18 -4.34 8.44 25.25
N PRO A 19 -3.63 9.17 24.37
CA PRO A 19 -3.32 8.69 23.03
C PRO A 19 -2.57 7.37 23.05
N ALA A 20 -3.11 6.37 22.35
CA ALA A 20 -2.38 5.14 22.09
C ALA A 20 -1.22 5.40 21.11
N SER A 21 -0.11 4.67 21.29
CA SER A 21 1.06 4.83 20.41
C SER A 21 0.85 4.26 19.01
N THR A 22 0.00 3.24 18.85
CA THR A 22 -0.27 2.58 17.56
C THR A 22 -1.74 2.19 17.43
N ILE A 23 -2.23 2.01 16.20
CA ILE A 23 -3.63 1.64 15.92
C ILE A 23 -3.94 0.21 16.40
N GLU A 24 -2.95 -0.66 16.45
CA GLU A 24 -3.06 -2.04 16.90
C GLU A 24 -3.35 -2.13 18.40
N ILE A 25 -2.78 -1.20 19.19
CA ILE A 25 -3.09 -1.08 20.63
C ILE A 25 -4.54 -0.66 20.83
N VAL A 26 -5.07 0.21 19.97
CA VAL A 26 -6.50 0.58 20.00
C VAL A 26 -7.38 -0.63 19.74
N SER A 27 -7.07 -1.40 18.68
CA SER A 27 -7.79 -2.63 18.35
C SER A 27 -7.74 -3.66 19.48
N ASP A 28 -6.58 -3.83 20.12
CA ASP A 28 -6.37 -4.72 21.26
C ASP A 28 -7.21 -4.32 22.48
N LYS A 29 -7.19 -3.03 22.85
CA LYS A 29 -8.01 -2.50 23.96
C LYS A 29 -9.50 -2.78 23.73
N ILE A 30 -10.00 -2.53 22.51
CA ILE A 30 -11.39 -2.83 22.15
C ILE A 30 -11.67 -4.34 22.26
N ALA A 31 -10.78 -5.19 21.73
CA ALA A 31 -10.97 -6.64 21.77
C ALA A 31 -11.04 -7.19 23.21
N LYS A 32 -10.11 -6.77 24.08
CA LYS A 32 -10.09 -7.17 25.49
C LYS A 32 -11.35 -6.71 26.23
N LYS A 33 -11.74 -5.45 26.07
CA LYS A 33 -12.94 -4.89 26.72
C LYS A 33 -14.23 -5.57 26.23
N LEU A 34 -14.30 -5.94 24.94
CA LEU A 34 -15.42 -6.71 24.41
C LEU A 34 -15.48 -8.13 24.97
N ILE A 35 -14.35 -8.82 25.17
CA ILE A 35 -14.30 -10.14 25.83
C ILE A 35 -14.84 -10.04 27.26
N GLU A 36 -14.42 -9.01 28.02
CA GLU A 36 -14.90 -8.76 29.39
C GLU A 36 -16.41 -8.54 29.44
N ARG A 37 -16.96 -7.73 28.52
CA ARG A 37 -18.41 -7.44 28.46
C ARG A 37 -19.24 -8.61 27.88
N HIS A 38 -18.60 -9.54 27.18
CA HIS A 38 -19.23 -10.68 26.51
C HIS A 38 -18.55 -12.01 26.90
N PRO A 39 -18.64 -12.45 28.16
CA PRO A 39 -17.91 -13.63 28.67
C PRO A 39 -18.34 -14.96 28.03
N TYR A 40 -19.49 -14.99 27.36
CA TYR A 40 -20.01 -16.12 26.60
C TYR A 40 -19.34 -16.29 25.22
N THR A 41 -18.49 -15.35 24.82
CA THR A 41 -17.86 -15.34 23.49
C THR A 41 -16.70 -16.33 23.44
N ALA A 42 -16.63 -17.11 22.36
CA ALA A 42 -15.50 -18.01 22.08
C ALA A 42 -14.53 -17.45 21.03
N LYS A 43 -14.95 -16.47 20.23
CA LYS A 43 -14.16 -15.85 19.17
C LYS A 43 -14.52 -14.38 19.06
N ILE A 44 -13.52 -13.54 18.87
CA ILE A 44 -13.71 -12.12 18.61
C ILE A 44 -12.84 -11.68 17.44
N GLU A 45 -13.37 -10.77 16.63
CA GLU A 45 -12.63 -10.07 15.59
C GLU A 45 -12.98 -8.58 15.69
N VAL A 46 -11.96 -7.75 15.87
CA VAL A 46 -12.05 -6.30 15.83
C VAL A 46 -11.26 -5.83 14.62
N LYS A 47 -11.89 -5.01 13.79
CA LYS A 47 -11.29 -4.42 12.59
C LYS A 47 -11.46 -2.91 12.64
N LEU A 48 -10.34 -2.20 12.69
CA LEU A 48 -10.27 -0.76 12.57
C LEU A 48 -9.72 -0.42 11.19
N GLU A 49 -10.47 0.37 10.44
CA GLU A 49 -10.09 0.85 9.10
C GLU A 49 -10.17 2.36 9.07
N GLY A 50 -9.19 2.99 8.44
CA GLY A 50 -9.15 4.43 8.35
C GLY A 50 -8.16 4.91 7.31
N LYS A 51 -8.04 6.23 7.21
CA LYS A 51 -7.06 6.90 6.37
C LYS A 51 -6.11 7.69 7.24
N ILE A 52 -4.82 7.57 6.96
CA ILE A 52 -3.81 8.50 7.49
C ILE A 52 -3.46 9.51 6.42
N ILE A 53 -3.29 10.77 6.83
CA ILE A 53 -2.89 11.85 5.93
C ILE A 53 -1.45 12.21 6.27
N VAL A 54 -0.56 12.00 5.30
CA VAL A 54 0.89 12.20 5.45
C VAL A 54 1.32 13.35 4.56
N GLN A 55 2.17 14.23 5.09
CA GLN A 55 2.78 15.29 4.31
C GLN A 55 3.97 14.71 3.52
N VAL A 56 3.88 14.74 2.20
CA VAL A 56 4.91 14.24 1.29
C VAL A 56 5.55 15.42 0.57
N ARG A 57 6.86 15.41 0.42
CA ARG A 57 7.58 16.38 -0.41
C ARG A 57 7.75 15.81 -1.81
N GLU A 58 7.16 16.46 -2.78
CA GLU A 58 7.23 16.05 -4.19
C GLU A 58 7.86 17.18 -5.02
N GLY A 59 8.97 16.87 -5.69
CA GLY A 59 9.73 17.84 -6.49
C GLY A 59 10.35 18.98 -5.66
N GLU A 60 10.79 20.03 -6.36
CA GLU A 60 11.66 21.06 -5.76
C GLU A 60 11.01 21.97 -4.71
N ASN A 61 9.68 22.04 -4.54
CA ASN A 61 9.11 23.01 -3.58
C ASN A 61 7.64 22.84 -3.16
N ARG A 62 7.00 21.68 -3.33
CA ARG A 62 5.60 21.50 -2.91
C ARG A 62 5.45 20.43 -1.84
N ALA A 63 5.04 20.87 -0.66
CA ALA A 63 4.52 19.97 0.35
C ALA A 63 3.08 19.62 -0.01
N ASN A 64 2.87 18.37 -0.43
CA ASN A 64 1.55 17.82 -0.72
C ASN A 64 1.10 16.95 0.46
N GLN A 65 -0.19 16.65 0.52
CA GLN A 65 -0.75 15.68 1.46
C GLN A 65 -1.27 14.49 0.68
N LYS A 66 -0.87 13.28 1.10
CA LYS A 66 -1.40 12.03 0.57
C LYS A 66 -2.17 11.30 1.65
N ALA A 67 -3.30 10.73 1.25
CA ALA A 67 -4.10 9.87 2.11
C ALA A 67 -3.81 8.40 1.77
N TYR A 68 -3.43 7.63 2.78
CA TYR A 68 -3.18 6.20 2.65
C TYR A 68 -4.21 5.42 3.48
N ASP A 69 -4.61 4.26 2.96
CA ASP A 69 -5.53 3.38 3.66
C ASP A 69 -4.74 2.51 4.64
N VAL A 70 -5.19 2.48 5.89
CA VAL A 70 -4.58 1.67 6.94
C VAL A 70 -5.64 0.88 7.66
N SER A 71 -5.27 -0.30 8.14
CA SER A 71 -6.14 -1.07 9.00
C SER A 71 -5.37 -1.82 10.07
N SER A 72 -6.07 -2.12 11.16
CA SER A 72 -5.63 -3.06 12.16
C SER A 72 -6.73 -4.08 12.42
N ILE A 73 -6.34 -5.34 12.49
CA ILE A 73 -7.24 -6.45 12.78
C ILE A 73 -6.72 -7.19 13.99
N VAL A 74 -7.57 -7.40 14.98
CA VAL A 74 -7.28 -8.25 16.14
C VAL A 74 -8.28 -9.38 16.16
N LYS A 75 -7.74 -10.61 16.16
CA LYS A 75 -8.53 -11.83 16.28
C LYS A 75 -8.15 -12.52 17.56
N ALA A 76 -9.13 -12.91 18.36
CA ALA A 76 -8.88 -13.75 19.51
C ALA A 76 -9.82 -14.95 19.55
N GLN A 77 -9.27 -16.10 19.95
CA GLN A 77 -10.04 -17.34 20.09
C GLN A 77 -9.80 -17.96 21.46
N LYS A 78 -10.87 -18.39 22.10
CA LYS A 78 -10.82 -19.10 23.38
C LYS A 78 -10.24 -20.50 23.15
N THR A 79 -9.15 -20.78 23.86
CA THR A 79 -8.46 -22.06 23.88
C THR A 79 -9.18 -23.06 24.80
N SER A 80 -8.80 -24.34 24.72
CA SER A 80 -9.34 -25.39 25.59
C SER A 80 -9.12 -25.12 27.08
N ASN A 81 -8.10 -24.34 27.43
CA ASN A 81 -7.76 -23.98 28.81
C ASN A 81 -8.58 -22.78 29.33
N GLY A 82 -9.44 -22.19 28.49
CA GLY A 82 -10.27 -21.04 28.82
C GLY A 82 -9.61 -19.67 28.59
N GLU A 83 -8.32 -19.64 28.27
CA GLU A 83 -7.57 -18.43 27.90
C GLU A 83 -7.82 -18.04 26.44
N PHE A 84 -7.64 -16.77 26.10
CA PHE A 84 -7.74 -16.29 24.73
C PHE A 84 -6.37 -16.20 24.07
N ASP A 85 -6.22 -16.83 22.91
CA ASP A 85 -5.06 -16.65 22.03
C ASP A 85 -5.32 -15.47 21.08
N PHE A 86 -4.43 -14.47 21.08
CA PHE A 86 -4.59 -13.22 20.32
C PHE A 86 -3.64 -13.17 19.13
N ASN A 87 -4.18 -12.77 17.99
CA ASN A 87 -3.46 -12.55 16.75
C ASN A 87 -3.72 -11.12 16.27
N TYR A 88 -2.64 -10.36 16.10
CA TYR A 88 -2.67 -8.95 15.73
C TYR A 88 -2.18 -8.80 14.29
N PHE A 89 -2.84 -7.94 13.53
CA PHE A 89 -2.47 -7.64 12.16
C PHE A 89 -2.51 -6.13 11.94
N ILE A 90 -1.53 -5.64 11.18
CA ILE A 90 -1.46 -4.28 10.65
C ILE A 90 -1.47 -4.36 9.12
N SER A 91 -2.12 -3.42 8.47
CA SER A 91 -2.07 -3.29 7.02
C SER A 91 -1.86 -1.86 6.58
N GLY A 92 -1.02 -1.70 5.56
CA GLY A 92 -0.90 -0.47 4.78
C GLY A 92 -1.36 -0.73 3.35
N SER A 93 -2.01 0.27 2.77
CA SER A 93 -2.48 0.24 1.40
C SER A 93 -2.23 1.57 0.70
N ALA A 94 -1.72 1.49 -0.52
CA ALA A 94 -1.36 2.66 -1.33
C ALA A 94 -1.73 2.45 -2.80
N TYR A 95 -2.00 3.56 -3.48
CA TYR A 95 -2.14 3.55 -4.92
C TYR A 95 -0.79 3.82 -5.59
N GLY A 96 -0.50 3.07 -6.64
CA GLY A 96 0.66 3.26 -7.50
C GLY A 96 0.27 3.19 -8.97
N MET A 97 1.26 3.42 -9.83
CA MET A 97 1.16 3.18 -11.26
C MET A 97 2.02 1.97 -11.61
N THR A 98 1.47 1.04 -12.39
CA THR A 98 2.24 -0.08 -12.94
C THR A 98 2.29 0.03 -14.47
N CYS A 99 3.46 -0.20 -15.02
CA CYS A 99 3.71 -0.25 -16.46
C CYS A 99 3.95 -1.70 -16.88
N CYS A 100 3.31 -2.12 -17.98
CA CYS A 100 3.37 -3.51 -18.42
C CYS A 100 4.69 -3.79 -19.19
N PRO A 101 5.59 -4.65 -18.69
CA PRO A 101 6.81 -4.98 -19.44
C PRO A 101 6.50 -5.74 -20.76
N CYS A 102 5.39 -6.47 -20.81
CA CYS A 102 4.97 -7.18 -22.02
C CYS A 102 4.56 -6.21 -23.14
N ALA A 103 3.76 -5.17 -22.82
CA ALA A 103 3.34 -4.17 -23.80
C ALA A 103 4.52 -3.35 -24.35
N LEU A 104 5.53 -3.08 -23.50
CA LEU A 104 6.79 -2.48 -23.92
C LEU A 104 7.52 -3.39 -24.93
N GLY A 105 7.61 -4.69 -24.64
CA GLY A 105 8.19 -5.68 -25.54
C GLY A 105 7.47 -5.77 -26.89
N MET A 106 6.14 -5.75 -26.88
CA MET A 106 5.32 -5.73 -28.11
C MET A 106 5.58 -4.48 -28.95
N SER A 107 5.71 -3.31 -28.32
CA SER A 107 6.02 -2.06 -29.02
C SER A 107 7.41 -2.09 -29.67
N LYS A 108 8.40 -2.68 -28.98
CA LYS A 108 9.74 -2.90 -29.53
C LYS A 108 9.73 -3.86 -30.73
N GLU A 109 8.97 -4.95 -30.64
CA GLU A 109 8.86 -5.91 -31.74
C GLU A 109 8.21 -5.28 -32.98
N PHE A 110 7.11 -4.56 -32.80
CA PHE A 110 6.45 -3.85 -33.89
C PHE A 110 7.40 -2.84 -34.56
N ALA A 111 8.18 -2.10 -33.78
CA ALA A 111 9.18 -1.20 -34.34
C ALA A 111 10.27 -1.93 -35.13
N ARG A 112 10.69 -3.12 -34.70
CA ARG A 112 11.61 -3.98 -35.46
C ARG A 112 11.03 -4.35 -36.82
N GLU A 113 9.76 -4.77 -36.86
CA GLU A 113 9.07 -5.13 -38.10
C GLU A 113 8.96 -3.92 -39.05
N VAL A 114 8.62 -2.75 -38.51
CA VAL A 114 8.55 -1.51 -39.30
C VAL A 114 9.90 -1.18 -39.94
N ILE A 115 11.00 -1.27 -39.19
CA ILE A 115 12.36 -1.01 -39.73
C ILE A 115 12.72 -2.03 -40.81
N LYS A 116 12.47 -3.33 -40.58
CA LYS A 116 12.77 -4.39 -41.56
C LYS A 116 11.99 -4.22 -42.87
N ASN A 117 10.79 -3.65 -42.83
CA ASN A 117 9.94 -3.45 -44.00
C ASN A 117 10.22 -2.14 -44.78
N ARG A 118 11.18 -1.31 -44.33
CA ARG A 118 11.54 -0.05 -45.00
C ARG A 118 12.67 -0.28 -46.01
N ASN A 119 12.37 -0.08 -47.29
CA ASN A 119 13.33 -0.28 -48.39
C ASN A 119 14.27 0.91 -48.61
N ASP A 120 14.00 2.05 -47.96
CA ASP A 120 14.77 3.29 -48.06
C ASP A 120 15.89 3.40 -47.01
N ILE A 121 15.99 2.43 -46.10
CA ILE A 121 16.91 2.43 -44.96
C ILE A 121 17.62 1.06 -44.91
N ASP A 122 18.94 1.06 -45.11
CA ASP A 122 19.77 -0.15 -44.97
C ASP A 122 20.43 -0.17 -43.59
N ILE A 123 19.83 -0.88 -42.63
CA ILE A 123 20.32 -1.03 -41.26
C ILE A 123 20.49 -2.51 -40.95
N SER A 124 21.68 -2.88 -40.46
CA SER A 124 21.95 -4.25 -40.02
C SER A 124 21.09 -4.66 -38.82
N GLU A 125 20.81 -5.95 -38.67
CA GLU A 125 20.04 -6.48 -37.53
C GLU A 125 20.73 -6.18 -36.18
N GLU A 126 22.07 -6.21 -36.15
CA GLU A 126 22.85 -5.83 -34.98
C GLU A 126 22.63 -4.35 -34.61
N THR A 127 22.67 -3.44 -35.59
CA THR A 127 22.42 -2.02 -35.37
C THR A 127 20.98 -1.76 -34.93
N THR A 128 20.02 -2.48 -35.51
CA THR A 128 18.61 -2.42 -35.12
C THR A 128 18.43 -2.79 -33.65
N ASN A 129 19.02 -3.89 -33.20
CA ASN A 129 18.94 -4.29 -31.79
C ASN A 129 19.59 -3.28 -30.85
N LYS A 130 20.71 -2.65 -31.25
CA LYS A 130 21.30 -1.53 -30.49
C LYS A 130 20.33 -0.35 -30.39
N LEU A 131 19.70 0.06 -31.50
CA LEU A 131 18.74 1.16 -31.53
C LEU A 131 17.51 0.89 -30.65
N LEU A 132 16.91 -0.31 -30.75
CA LEU A 132 15.72 -0.68 -29.96
C LEU A 132 15.99 -0.75 -28.44
N ASN A 133 17.27 -0.87 -28.04
CA ASN A 133 17.66 -0.86 -26.63
C ASN A 133 17.95 0.53 -26.07
N ILE A 134 18.16 1.54 -26.92
CA ILE A 134 18.41 2.93 -26.48
C ILE A 134 17.19 3.84 -26.66
N LEU A 135 16.28 3.51 -27.57
CA LEU A 135 15.12 4.35 -27.86
C LEU A 135 14.03 4.17 -26.79
N PRO A 136 13.32 5.25 -26.43
CA PRO A 136 12.16 5.16 -25.55
C PRO A 136 10.99 4.56 -26.32
N PHE A 137 10.31 3.59 -25.71
CA PHE A 137 9.09 2.99 -26.23
C PHE A 137 7.95 3.22 -25.25
N SER A 138 6.76 3.46 -25.78
CA SER A 138 5.55 3.52 -24.98
C SER A 138 5.22 2.14 -24.42
N SER A 139 4.63 2.12 -23.23
CA SER A 139 3.98 0.95 -22.66
C SER A 139 2.57 1.29 -22.21
N HIS A 140 1.75 0.26 -22.00
CA HIS A 140 0.49 0.40 -21.29
C HIS A 140 0.76 0.54 -19.80
N ASN A 141 0.14 1.55 -19.18
CA ASN A 141 0.14 1.76 -17.75
C ASN A 141 -1.27 1.73 -17.17
N GLN A 142 -1.36 1.48 -15.87
CA GLN A 142 -2.62 1.43 -15.16
C GLN A 142 -2.45 1.89 -13.72
N ARG A 143 -3.54 2.40 -13.15
CA ARG A 143 -3.62 2.66 -11.71
C ARG A 143 -3.77 1.34 -10.97
N SER A 144 -2.88 1.08 -10.03
CA SER A 144 -2.86 -0.11 -9.20
C SER A 144 -3.07 0.25 -7.74
N PHE A 145 -3.62 -0.69 -6.98
CA PHE A 145 -3.82 -0.58 -5.54
C PHE A 145 -3.14 -1.77 -4.88
N GLY A 146 -2.14 -1.50 -4.05
CA GLY A 146 -1.39 -2.51 -3.32
C GLY A 146 -1.78 -2.51 -1.85
N THR A 147 -1.84 -3.71 -1.26
CA THR A 147 -2.08 -3.90 0.18
C THR A 147 -1.09 -4.93 0.70
N ILE A 148 -0.42 -4.60 1.80
CA ILE A 148 0.39 -5.54 2.57
C ILE A 148 -0.26 -5.68 3.94
N VAL A 149 -0.43 -6.93 4.38
CA VAL A 149 -0.93 -7.26 5.72
C VAL A 149 0.15 -8.04 6.43
N LEU A 150 0.57 -7.56 7.61
CA LEU A 150 1.58 -8.20 8.44
C LEU A 150 0.96 -8.65 9.77
N GLN A 151 1.31 -9.86 10.19
CA GLN A 151 0.97 -10.35 11.52
C GLN A 151 2.01 -9.88 12.54
N ILE A 152 1.57 -9.27 13.63
CA ILE A 152 2.40 -8.84 14.74
C ILE A 152 2.32 -9.90 15.85
N LYS A 153 3.47 -10.44 16.23
CA LYS A 153 3.56 -11.47 17.29
C LYS A 153 3.62 -10.87 18.69
N ASP A 154 4.33 -9.76 18.85
CA ASP A 154 4.47 -9.06 20.13
C ASP A 154 4.12 -7.58 19.94
N LEU A 155 2.94 -7.22 20.45
CA LEU A 155 2.41 -5.87 20.37
C LEU A 155 3.25 -4.85 21.17
N ASN A 156 3.98 -5.30 22.19
CA ASN A 156 4.73 -4.40 23.07
C ASN A 156 6.16 -4.12 22.58
N ASN A 157 6.66 -4.91 21.63
CA ASN A 157 8.08 -4.87 21.22
C ASN A 157 8.30 -4.90 19.70
N HIS A 158 7.24 -4.76 18.89
CA HIS A 158 7.42 -4.58 17.44
C HIS A 158 7.85 -3.15 17.10
N LYS A 159 8.59 -3.01 16.00
CA LYS A 159 9.09 -1.72 15.47
C LYS A 159 8.59 -1.45 14.06
N ILE A 160 7.44 -2.02 13.71
CA ILE A 160 6.88 -1.91 12.36
C ILE A 160 6.00 -0.66 12.33
N ASP A 161 6.38 0.34 11.52
CA ASP A 161 5.54 1.48 11.20
C ASP A 161 4.66 1.14 9.97
N VAL A 162 3.40 1.57 9.99
CA VAL A 162 2.51 1.44 8.83
C VAL A 162 3.02 2.26 7.64
N LEU A 163 3.74 3.35 7.90
CA LEU A 163 4.37 4.18 6.86
C LEU A 163 5.45 3.41 6.11
N ASP A 164 6.25 2.59 6.80
CA ASP A 164 7.25 1.74 6.15
C ASP A 164 6.58 0.74 5.19
N ILE A 165 5.43 0.18 5.59
CA ILE A 165 4.64 -0.73 4.74
C ILE A 165 4.17 0.00 3.48
N ILE A 166 3.66 1.23 3.64
CA ILE A 166 3.20 2.08 2.54
C ILE A 166 4.35 2.40 1.58
N ASP A 167 5.51 2.77 2.11
CA ASP A 167 6.70 3.08 1.32
C ASP A 167 7.15 1.88 0.49
N ILE A 168 7.20 0.68 1.09
CA ILE A 168 7.50 -0.57 0.36
C ILE A 168 6.50 -0.80 -0.78
N ILE A 169 5.21 -0.55 -0.56
CA ILE A 169 4.20 -0.70 -1.62
C ILE A 169 4.46 0.31 -2.75
N GLU A 170 4.66 1.59 -2.43
CA GLU A 170 4.89 2.62 -3.43
C GLU A 170 6.20 2.40 -4.21
N GLU A 171 7.26 1.93 -3.57
CA GLU A 171 8.56 1.61 -4.20
C GLU A 171 8.51 0.35 -5.07
N SER A 172 7.58 -0.57 -4.79
CA SER A 172 7.37 -1.78 -5.59
C SER A 172 6.60 -1.52 -6.89
N MET A 173 6.10 -0.30 -7.09
CA MET A 173 5.32 0.09 -8.27
C MET A 173 6.23 0.77 -9.31
N SER A 174 5.82 0.78 -10.59
CA SER A 174 6.59 1.44 -11.65
C SER A 174 6.66 2.96 -11.47
N GLY A 175 5.65 3.57 -10.84
CA GLY A 175 5.66 4.99 -10.51
C GLY A 175 4.74 5.33 -9.34
N LYS A 176 5.12 6.35 -8.56
CA LYS A 176 4.31 6.87 -7.46
C LYS A 176 3.20 7.78 -8.00
N ILE A 177 1.99 7.69 -7.43
CA ILE A 177 0.90 8.59 -7.83
C ILE A 177 1.08 9.95 -7.16
N GLN A 178 0.99 11.01 -7.94
CA GLN A 178 1.10 12.39 -7.47
C GLN A 178 -0.18 13.14 -7.84
N SER A 179 -0.66 14.02 -6.95
CA SER A 179 -1.96 14.68 -7.16
C SER A 179 -1.92 15.70 -8.30
N VAL A 180 -0.81 16.42 -8.44
CA VAL A 180 -0.62 17.45 -9.47
C VAL A 180 0.80 17.38 -9.97
N LEU A 181 0.97 17.17 -11.27
CA LEU A 181 2.26 17.20 -11.95
C LEU A 181 2.35 18.40 -12.89
N LYS A 182 3.52 19.04 -12.90
CA LYS A 182 3.93 19.96 -13.97
C LYS A 182 4.60 19.17 -15.09
N ARG A 183 4.68 19.77 -16.28
CA ARG A 183 5.26 19.11 -17.48
C ARG A 183 6.63 18.46 -17.24
N PRO A 184 7.60 19.07 -16.51
CA PRO A 184 8.88 18.41 -16.25
C PRO A 184 8.74 17.15 -15.39
N GLU A 185 7.92 17.23 -14.34
CA GLU A 185 7.65 16.14 -13.38
C GLU A 185 6.89 14.98 -14.07
N GLU A 186 5.92 15.32 -14.91
CA GLU A 186 5.19 14.35 -15.75
C GLU A 186 6.13 13.64 -16.73
N ALA A 187 7.02 14.39 -17.39
CA ALA A 187 8.00 13.82 -18.30
C ALA A 187 9.01 12.91 -17.57
N GLU A 188 9.39 13.23 -16.34
CA GLU A 188 10.22 12.38 -15.49
C GLU A 188 9.49 11.08 -15.12
N LEU A 189 8.25 11.17 -14.65
CA LEU A 189 7.44 10.01 -14.30
C LEU A 189 7.27 9.04 -15.49
N VAL A 190 6.99 9.58 -16.68
CA VAL A 190 6.85 8.78 -17.91
C VAL A 190 8.15 8.07 -18.32
N ARG A 191 9.32 8.60 -17.93
CA ARG A 191 10.62 8.00 -18.25
C ARG A 191 11.07 6.96 -17.23
N ILE A 192 10.66 7.10 -15.97
CA ILE A 192 11.02 6.20 -14.88
C ILE A 192 10.15 4.94 -14.88
N ALA A 193 8.86 5.10 -15.19
CA ALA A 193 7.86 4.03 -15.12
C ALA A 193 7.85 3.11 -16.34
#